data_AF-A0A0S2I570-F1
#
_entry.id   AF-A0A0S2I570-F1
#
_cell.length_a   1.000
_cell.length_b   1.000
_cell.length_c   1.000
_cell.angle_alpha   90.00
_cell.angle_beta   90.00
_cell.angle_gamma   90.00
#
_symmetry.space_group_name_H-M   'P 1'
#
loop_
_entity.id
_entity.type
_entity.pdbx_description
1 polymer ?
#
loop_
_entity_poly.entity_id
_entity_poly.type
_entity_poly.pdbx_seq_one_letter_code
_entity_poly.pdbx_strand_id
1 'polypeptide(L)'
;WSGEGHRVVEENVHTPVGLALSEDWVLWLDTHKHQIVKCNKYKTGMCEYHTMGTAGLVLTVQHRLRMESSLIGDCKVKNCTHHCMIQMDKKARCMCKVGYITAPSRPNECIKMKSCDHSPCQGKGICESHSDTEFICRCPEDREGSLCEVAKTPTTDNGDSSSSATLGVCLFLIIFGALIFGLYWYRKRPFPFWKGKGGQLRKRCFKANQTLRFANPGFGIISPTAVPNGNATSSTNTIPSTP
;
A
#
# COMPACT_ATOMS: atom_id res chain seq x y z
N TRP A 1 5.08 3.55 24.53
CA TRP A 1 3.76 3.06 24.97
C TRP A 1 3.69 1.59 24.63
N SER A 2 3.33 0.72 25.59
CA SER A 2 3.34 -0.75 25.45
C SER A 2 1.99 -1.37 25.06
N GLY A 3 0.92 -0.56 25.00
CA GLY A 3 -0.44 -1.07 24.75
C GLY A 3 -1.14 -1.66 25.98
N GLU A 4 -0.45 -1.76 27.13
CA GLU A 4 -1.02 -2.24 28.39
C GLU A 4 -1.81 -1.13 29.11
N GLY A 5 -2.81 -1.54 29.92
CA GLY A 5 -3.63 -0.61 30.73
C GLY A 5 -4.87 -0.05 30.04
N HIS A 6 -5.53 -0.83 29.18
CA HIS A 6 -6.81 -0.43 28.59
C HIS A 6 -7.93 -0.39 29.65
N ARG A 7 -8.87 0.54 29.46
CA ARG A 7 -10.06 0.69 30.31
C ARG A 7 -11.27 0.99 29.45
N VAL A 8 -12.42 0.48 29.88
CA VAL A 8 -13.71 0.77 29.25
C VAL A 8 -14.28 2.05 29.86
N VAL A 9 -14.47 3.07 29.04
CA VAL A 9 -15.04 4.36 29.45
C VAL A 9 -16.57 4.34 29.36
N GLU A 10 -17.11 3.68 28.33
CA GLU A 10 -18.54 3.55 28.08
C GLU A 10 -18.80 2.25 27.30
N GLU A 11 -19.90 1.57 27.62
CA GLU A 11 -20.37 0.38 26.91
C GLU A 11 -21.54 0.71 25.98
N ASN A 12 -21.83 -0.16 25.01
CA ASN A 12 -22.98 -0.02 24.10
C ASN A 12 -22.97 1.30 23.28
N VAL A 13 -21.78 1.78 22.92
CA VAL A 13 -21.62 2.95 22.05
C VAL A 13 -21.89 2.57 20.60
N HIS A 14 -22.91 3.19 20.00
CA HIS A 14 -23.29 2.96 18.60
C HIS A 14 -22.84 4.13 17.71
N THR A 15 -22.19 3.80 16.59
CA THR A 15 -21.75 4.77 15.57
C THR A 15 -20.90 5.95 16.09
N PRO A 16 -19.86 5.73 16.93
CA PRO A 16 -18.98 6.81 17.33
C PRO A 16 -18.13 7.29 16.14
N VAL A 17 -18.15 8.59 15.86
CA VAL A 17 -17.36 9.24 14.81
C VAL A 17 -16.49 10.33 15.41
N GLY A 18 -15.19 10.26 15.10
CA GLY A 18 -14.20 11.16 15.69
C GLY A 18 -13.99 10.89 17.18
N LEU A 19 -12.76 11.03 17.64
CA LEU A 19 -12.45 10.94 19.06
C LEU A 19 -11.51 12.07 19.41
N ALA A 20 -11.85 12.78 20.47
CA ALA A 20 -11.07 13.88 20.98
C ALA A 20 -10.94 13.75 22.50
N LEU A 21 -9.86 14.30 23.02
CA LEU A 21 -9.62 14.39 24.45
C LEU A 21 -9.71 15.85 24.86
N SER A 22 -10.33 16.18 25.98
CA SER A 22 -10.24 17.51 26.58
C SER A 22 -10.14 17.35 28.08
N GLU A 23 -9.02 17.78 28.67
CA GLU A 23 -8.80 17.63 30.11
C GLU A 23 -9.08 16.19 30.57
N ASP A 24 -10.08 15.99 31.45
CA ASP A 24 -10.51 14.71 31.99
C ASP A 24 -11.62 14.02 31.21
N TRP A 25 -11.90 14.49 30.01
CA TRP A 25 -13.00 14.03 29.19
C TRP A 25 -12.54 13.42 27.88
N VAL A 26 -13.21 12.34 27.48
CA VAL A 26 -13.19 11.78 26.14
C VAL A 26 -14.46 12.24 25.45
N LEU A 27 -14.34 12.73 24.22
CA LEU A 27 -15.44 13.23 23.42
C LEU A 27 -15.51 12.48 22.10
N TRP A 28 -16.71 12.18 21.63
CA TRP A 28 -16.98 11.64 20.30
C TRP A 28 -18.31 12.14 19.76
N LEU A 29 -18.53 12.02 18.46
CA LEU A 29 -19.84 12.25 17.85
C LEU A 29 -20.61 10.94 17.77
N ASP A 30 -21.88 10.98 18.14
CA ASP A 30 -22.84 9.92 17.83
C ASP A 30 -23.70 10.43 16.67
N THR A 31 -23.43 9.88 15.48
CA THR A 31 -24.08 10.32 14.24
C THR A 31 -25.55 9.90 14.17
N HIS A 32 -25.94 8.82 14.85
CA HIS A 32 -27.32 8.32 14.84
C HIS A 32 -28.22 9.19 15.70
N LYS A 33 -27.74 9.60 16.88
CA LYS A 33 -28.49 10.47 17.81
C LYS A 33 -28.19 11.96 17.63
N HIS A 34 -27.37 12.31 16.63
CA HIS A 34 -26.94 13.67 16.33
C HIS A 34 -26.46 14.41 17.57
N GLN A 35 -25.52 13.82 18.31
CA GLN A 35 -25.07 14.36 19.58
C GLN A 35 -23.55 14.27 19.74
N ILE A 36 -23.00 15.21 20.49
CA ILE A 36 -21.66 15.11 21.05
C ILE A 36 -21.80 14.41 22.39
N VAL A 37 -21.08 13.31 22.55
CA VAL A 37 -21.00 12.59 23.82
C VAL A 37 -19.67 12.94 24.47
N LYS A 38 -19.71 13.25 25.77
CA LYS A 38 -18.56 13.66 26.57
C LYS A 38 -18.54 12.83 27.84
N CYS A 39 -17.57 11.93 27.99
CA CYS A 39 -17.47 11.03 29.14
C CYS A 39 -16.19 11.23 29.92
N ASN A 40 -16.26 11.06 31.24
CA ASN A 40 -15.08 11.17 32.09
C ASN A 40 -14.12 10.02 31.81
N LYS A 41 -12.86 10.32 31.56
CA LYS A 41 -11.87 9.31 31.18
C LYS A 41 -11.57 8.34 32.34
N TYR A 42 -11.69 8.76 33.59
CA TYR A 42 -11.33 7.96 34.77
C TYR A 42 -12.51 7.24 35.43
N LYS A 43 -13.75 7.69 35.20
CA LYS A 43 -14.95 7.16 35.83
C LYS A 43 -15.92 6.67 34.77
N THR A 44 -16.07 5.35 34.68
CA THR A 44 -16.98 4.67 33.74
C THR A 44 -18.43 5.12 33.96
N GLY A 45 -19.16 5.35 32.86
CA GLY A 45 -20.59 5.72 32.89
C GLY A 45 -20.89 7.17 33.26
N MET A 46 -19.88 8.01 33.56
CA MET A 46 -20.12 9.44 33.76
C MET A 46 -20.05 10.19 32.43
N CYS A 47 -21.19 10.24 31.74
CA CYS A 47 -21.33 10.81 30.41
C CYS A 47 -22.34 11.96 30.35
N GLU A 48 -21.98 13.01 29.62
CA GLU A 48 -22.81 14.14 29.23
C GLU A 48 -23.15 14.00 27.75
N TYR A 49 -24.41 14.25 27.39
CA TYR A 49 -24.91 14.13 26.03
C TYR A 49 -25.40 15.50 25.57
N HIS A 50 -24.85 16.00 24.46
CA HIS A 50 -25.20 17.30 23.90
C HIS A 50 -25.77 17.12 22.51
N THR A 51 -27.08 17.31 22.36
CA THR A 51 -27.75 17.22 21.08
C THR A 51 -27.35 18.36 20.15
N MET A 52 -27.29 18.04 18.87
CA MET A 52 -26.98 18.97 17.78
C MET A 52 -28.16 19.01 16.82
N GLY A 53 -28.31 20.14 16.12
CA GLY A 53 -29.36 20.28 15.10
C GLY A 53 -29.13 19.44 13.84
N THR A 54 -27.90 18.98 13.61
CA THR A 54 -27.51 18.18 12.43
C THR A 54 -26.49 17.12 12.81
N ALA A 55 -26.39 16.07 11.98
CA ALA A 55 -25.36 15.06 12.12
C ALA A 55 -23.96 15.67 11.90
N GLY A 56 -23.10 15.60 12.92
CA GLY A 56 -21.70 15.99 12.80
C GLY A 56 -20.89 14.99 11.97
N LEU A 57 -19.96 15.48 11.15
CA LEU A 57 -19.08 14.65 10.32
C LEU A 57 -17.67 14.50 10.91
N VAL A 58 -17.18 15.53 11.60
CA VAL A 58 -15.82 15.61 12.14
C VAL A 58 -15.86 16.33 13.48
N LEU A 59 -15.14 15.78 14.47
CA LEU A 59 -14.94 16.40 15.77
C LEU A 59 -13.51 16.93 15.88
N THR A 60 -13.37 18.22 16.19
CA THR A 60 -12.08 18.82 16.54
C THR A 60 -12.21 19.52 17.89
N VAL A 61 -11.22 19.29 18.76
CA VAL A 61 -11.14 19.96 20.06
C VAL A 61 -9.87 20.80 20.07
N GLN A 62 -10.05 22.12 20.12
CA GLN A 62 -8.95 23.07 20.22
C GLN A 62 -8.67 23.36 21.69
N HIS A 63 -7.45 23.10 22.14
CA HIS A 63 -7.02 23.39 23.50
C HIS A 63 -5.74 24.20 23.48
N ARG A 64 -5.73 25.37 24.14
CA ARG A 64 -4.62 26.33 24.11
C ARG A 64 -3.29 25.71 24.52
N LEU A 65 -3.28 24.87 25.56
CA LEU A 65 -2.06 24.21 26.05
C LEU A 65 -1.58 23.02 25.20
N ARG A 66 -2.40 22.50 24.27
CA ARG A 66 -1.91 21.46 23.33
C ARG A 66 -1.10 22.03 22.19
N MET A 67 -1.30 23.30 21.88
CA MET A 67 -0.60 23.98 20.79
C MET A 67 0.76 24.54 21.23
N GLU A 68 0.95 24.71 22.54
CA GLU A 68 2.14 25.30 23.19
C GLU A 68 3.00 24.22 23.87
N SER A 69 3.30 23.12 23.17
CA SER A 69 4.27 22.14 23.69
C SER A 69 5.68 22.66 23.41
N SER A 70 6.55 22.72 24.44
CA SER A 70 7.97 23.12 24.28
C SER A 70 8.72 22.28 23.24
N LEU A 71 8.26 21.06 22.96
CA LEU A 71 8.83 20.18 21.93
C LEU A 71 8.54 20.67 20.49
N ILE A 72 7.49 21.48 20.29
CA ILE A 72 7.22 22.15 19.01
C ILE A 72 8.28 23.22 18.73
N GLY A 73 8.83 23.83 19.78
CA GLY A 73 9.92 24.79 19.70
C GLY A 73 11.17 24.22 19.01
N ASP A 74 11.55 22.99 19.35
CA ASP A 74 12.74 22.35 18.77
C ASP A 74 12.62 22.16 17.25
N CYS A 75 11.43 21.77 16.77
CA CYS A 75 11.19 21.65 15.33
C CYS A 75 11.08 23.01 14.63
N LYS A 76 10.57 24.03 15.32
CA LYS A 76 10.54 25.41 14.82
C LYS A 76 11.95 25.97 14.65
N VAL A 77 12.87 25.67 15.57
CA VAL A 77 14.26 26.13 15.54
C VAL A 77 15.09 25.38 14.49
N LYS A 78 14.89 24.07 14.33
CA LYS A 78 15.70 23.27 13.38
C LYS A 78 15.53 23.64 11.92
N ASN A 79 14.39 24.23 11.53
CA ASN A 79 14.13 24.69 10.16
C ASN A 79 14.47 23.62 9.08
N CYS A 80 13.87 22.43 9.21
CA CYS A 80 14.07 21.33 8.29
C CYS A 80 13.47 21.63 6.91
N THR A 81 14.13 21.22 5.82
CA THR A 81 13.59 21.43 4.46
C THR A 81 12.36 20.59 4.14
N HIS A 82 12.24 19.41 4.74
CA HIS A 82 11.10 18.51 4.55
C HIS A 82 10.28 18.37 5.84
N HIS A 83 10.54 17.33 6.64
CA HIS A 83 9.76 17.04 7.83
C HIS A 83 10.64 17.11 9.07
N CYS A 84 10.11 17.64 10.17
CA CYS A 84 10.74 17.55 11.48
C CYS A 84 9.93 16.61 12.37
N MET A 85 10.63 15.66 12.99
CA MET A 85 10.02 14.70 13.91
C MET A 85 10.77 14.73 15.25
N ILE A 86 10.01 14.62 16.34
CA ILE A 86 10.58 14.41 17.68
C ILE A 86 10.73 12.90 17.88
N GLN A 87 11.96 12.43 18.12
CA GLN A 87 12.21 11.03 18.43
C GLN A 87 12.03 10.71 19.92
N MET A 88 12.11 9.43 20.28
CA MET A 88 11.93 8.94 21.66
C MET A 88 12.93 9.56 22.66
N ASP A 89 14.09 10.00 22.18
CA ASP A 89 15.09 10.76 22.94
C ASP A 89 14.69 12.22 23.20
N LYS A 90 13.46 12.60 22.85
CA LYS A 90 12.91 13.96 22.89
C LYS A 90 13.69 14.96 22.04
N LYS A 91 14.50 14.50 21.08
CA LYS A 91 15.25 15.39 20.18
C LYS A 91 14.54 15.52 18.84
N ALA A 92 14.47 16.75 18.34
CA ALA A 92 14.05 17.02 16.98
C ALA A 92 15.08 16.50 15.98
N ARG A 93 14.62 15.79 14.95
CA ARG A 93 15.43 15.34 13.81
C ARG A 93 14.69 15.64 12.51
N CYS A 94 15.44 16.05 11.51
CA CYS A 94 14.90 16.24 10.16
C CYS A 94 14.82 14.89 9.45
N MET A 95 13.73 14.69 8.72
CA MET A 95 13.50 13.50 7.90
C MET A 95 13.14 13.93 6.49
N CYS A 96 13.74 13.23 5.54
CA CYS A 96 13.56 13.49 4.12
C CYS A 96 12.40 12.68 3.55
N LYS A 97 11.74 13.24 2.54
CA LYS A 97 10.74 12.51 1.76
C LYS A 97 11.42 11.35 0.99
N VAL A 98 10.62 10.38 0.56
CA VAL A 98 11.09 9.29 -0.30
C VAL A 98 11.79 9.86 -1.54
N GLY A 99 12.96 9.30 -1.89
CA GLY A 99 13.81 9.77 -2.99
C GLY A 99 14.78 10.89 -2.62
N TYR A 100 14.88 11.25 -1.34
CA TYR A 100 15.83 12.25 -0.82
C TYR A 100 16.60 11.68 0.37
N ILE A 101 17.83 12.16 0.54
CA ILE A 101 18.70 11.83 1.68
C ILE A 101 19.15 13.10 2.40
N THR A 102 19.52 12.97 3.66
CA THR A 102 20.07 14.08 4.44
C THR A 102 21.44 14.48 3.90
N ALA A 103 21.66 15.79 3.71
CA ALA A 103 22.94 16.28 3.22
C ALA A 103 24.07 16.01 4.24
N PRO A 104 25.24 15.49 3.81
CA PRO A 104 26.33 15.12 4.73
C PRO A 104 26.83 16.28 5.61
N SER A 105 26.86 17.50 5.06
CA SER A 105 27.33 18.70 5.74
C SER A 105 26.22 19.50 6.43
N ARG A 106 24.95 19.27 6.07
CA ARG A 106 23.80 20.09 6.47
C ARG A 106 22.64 19.18 6.89
N PRO A 107 22.57 18.77 8.18
CA PRO A 107 21.61 17.76 8.63
C PRO A 107 20.15 18.21 8.59
N ASN A 108 19.90 19.52 8.39
CA ASN A 108 18.55 20.07 8.25
C ASN A 108 18.05 20.06 6.80
N GLU A 109 18.93 19.71 5.85
CA GLU A 109 18.65 19.78 4.43
C GLU A 109 18.61 18.40 3.80
N CYS A 110 17.65 18.26 2.89
CA CYS A 110 17.44 17.06 2.12
C CYS A 110 17.84 17.32 0.67
N ILE A 111 18.76 16.51 0.17
CA ILE A 111 19.17 16.51 -1.22
C ILE A 111 18.51 15.34 -1.95
N LYS A 112 18.19 15.55 -3.22
CA LYS A 112 17.62 14.50 -4.06
C LYS A 112 18.66 13.39 -4.19
N MET A 113 18.20 12.16 -3.98
CA MET A 113 19.04 10.99 -4.10
C MET A 113 19.40 10.78 -5.56
N LYS A 114 20.69 10.57 -5.83
CA LYS A 114 21.17 10.16 -7.15
C LYS A 114 21.15 8.64 -7.24
N SER A 115 21.10 8.15 -8.48
CA SER A 115 21.02 6.74 -8.81
C SER A 115 22.07 5.85 -8.13
N CYS A 116 23.30 6.34 -7.92
CA CYS A 116 24.39 5.57 -7.31
C CYS A 116 24.60 5.81 -5.80
N ASP A 117 23.87 6.74 -5.16
CA ASP A 117 24.12 7.12 -3.76
C ASP A 117 23.84 5.98 -2.77
N HIS A 118 23.01 5.01 -3.16
CA HIS A 118 22.68 3.82 -2.35
C HIS A 118 23.49 2.57 -2.71
N SER A 119 24.52 2.68 -3.56
CA SER A 119 25.32 1.54 -4.02
C SER A 119 24.43 0.38 -4.54
N PRO A 120 23.61 0.62 -5.58
CA PRO A 120 22.64 -0.36 -6.06
C PRO A 120 23.29 -1.62 -6.67
N CYS A 121 24.54 -1.53 -7.10
CA CYS A 121 25.29 -2.64 -7.67
C CYS A 121 25.80 -3.57 -6.57
N GLN A 122 25.49 -4.86 -6.67
CA GLN A 122 25.93 -5.87 -5.73
C GLN A 122 27.34 -6.39 -6.06
N GLY A 123 27.96 -7.11 -5.12
CA GLY A 123 29.15 -7.90 -5.41
C GLY A 123 30.38 -7.10 -5.85
N LYS A 124 30.57 -5.90 -5.31
CA LYS A 124 31.65 -4.97 -5.69
C LYS A 124 31.57 -4.46 -7.14
N GLY A 125 30.39 -4.53 -7.78
CA GLY A 125 30.15 -3.87 -9.07
C GLY A 125 30.32 -2.35 -8.97
N ILE A 126 30.82 -1.74 -10.04
CA ILE A 126 31.02 -0.28 -10.13
C ILE A 126 29.72 0.36 -10.64
N CYS A 127 29.17 1.32 -9.91
CA CYS A 127 27.97 2.06 -10.33
C CYS A 127 28.36 3.31 -11.11
N GLU A 128 27.84 3.44 -12.32
CA GLU A 128 27.95 4.65 -13.14
C GLU A 128 26.59 5.32 -13.28
N SER A 129 26.49 6.55 -12.78
CA SER A 129 25.27 7.34 -12.92
C SER A 129 25.18 7.92 -14.34
N HIS A 130 24.13 7.57 -15.07
CA HIS A 130 23.85 8.15 -16.38
C HIS A 130 22.91 9.37 -16.27
N SER A 131 22.02 9.36 -15.27
CA SER A 131 21.20 10.51 -14.88
C SER A 131 20.84 10.45 -13.39
N ASP A 132 19.99 11.38 -12.93
CA ASP A 132 19.44 11.38 -11.57
C ASP A 132 18.62 10.11 -11.24
N THR A 133 18.07 9.45 -12.26
CA THR A 133 17.19 8.26 -12.10
C THR A 133 17.72 7.02 -12.80
N GLU A 134 18.70 7.16 -13.70
CA GLU A 134 19.29 6.07 -14.46
C GLU A 134 20.74 5.83 -14.05
N PHE A 135 21.11 4.56 -13.94
CA PHE A 135 22.46 4.10 -13.67
C PHE A 135 22.73 2.79 -14.39
N ILE A 136 24.01 2.49 -14.56
CA ILE A 136 24.50 1.25 -15.14
C ILE A 136 25.50 0.65 -14.17
N CYS A 137 25.36 -0.64 -13.87
CA CYS A 137 26.33 -1.39 -13.10
C CYS A 137 27.33 -2.06 -14.03
N ARG A 138 28.63 -1.81 -13.82
CA ARG A 138 29.70 -2.61 -14.41
C ARG A 138 30.04 -3.75 -13.46
N CYS A 139 29.65 -4.95 -13.86
CA CYS A 139 29.87 -6.15 -13.07
C CYS A 139 31.30 -6.70 -13.23
N PRO A 140 31.87 -7.27 -12.16
CA PRO A 140 33.11 -8.02 -12.25
C PRO A 140 32.92 -9.33 -13.04
N GLU A 141 34.02 -9.93 -13.49
CA GLU A 141 34.02 -11.10 -14.38
C GLU A 141 33.20 -12.29 -13.86
N ASP A 142 33.10 -12.45 -12.54
CA ASP A 142 32.40 -13.52 -11.84
C ASP A 142 30.91 -13.24 -11.59
N ARG A 143 30.36 -12.12 -12.09
CA ARG A 143 28.96 -11.75 -11.90
C ARG A 143 28.29 -11.22 -13.17
N GLU A 144 26.96 -11.34 -13.20
CA GLU A 144 26.10 -10.90 -14.30
C GLU A 144 24.74 -10.41 -13.74
N GLY A 145 23.91 -9.84 -14.60
CA GLY A 145 22.67 -9.17 -14.23
C GLY A 145 22.78 -7.65 -14.28
N SER A 146 21.65 -6.94 -14.25
CA SER A 146 21.64 -5.48 -14.31
C SER A 146 22.14 -4.83 -13.02
N LEU A 147 22.16 -5.58 -11.91
CA LEU A 147 22.65 -5.15 -10.60
C LEU A 147 23.81 -6.03 -10.09
N CYS A 148 24.42 -6.86 -10.94
CA CYS A 148 25.45 -7.82 -10.57
C CYS A 148 25.00 -8.78 -9.46
N GLU A 149 23.72 -9.16 -9.48
CA GLU A 149 23.08 -10.01 -8.50
C GLU A 149 23.34 -11.51 -8.75
N VAL A 150 23.67 -11.89 -9.99
CA VAL A 150 23.92 -13.28 -10.39
C VAL A 150 25.41 -13.56 -10.35
N ALA A 151 25.85 -14.62 -9.67
CA ALA A 151 27.22 -15.12 -9.79
C ALA A 151 27.32 -16.04 -11.02
N LYS A 152 28.30 -15.78 -11.89
CA LYS A 152 28.64 -16.69 -12.98
C LYS A 152 29.22 -17.97 -12.35
N THR A 153 28.54 -19.07 -12.55
CA THR A 153 29.14 -20.39 -12.27
C THR A 153 30.28 -20.60 -13.26
N PRO A 154 31.43 -21.15 -12.83
CA PRO A 154 32.49 -21.51 -13.77
C PRO A 154 31.93 -22.53 -14.75
N THR A 155 31.68 -22.10 -16.00
CA THR A 155 31.44 -23.01 -17.11
C THR A 155 32.78 -23.65 -17.41
N THR A 156 32.93 -24.91 -17.03
CA THR A 156 33.94 -25.77 -17.63
C THR A 156 33.58 -25.86 -19.11
N ASP A 157 34.22 -25.05 -19.94
CA ASP A 157 34.10 -25.10 -21.40
C ASP A 157 34.66 -26.44 -21.90
N ASN A 158 33.83 -27.47 -21.82
CA ASN A 158 33.95 -28.62 -22.70
C ASN A 158 33.01 -28.34 -23.87
N GLY A 159 33.60 -27.93 -24.99
CA GLY A 159 32.87 -27.74 -26.23
C GLY A 159 32.23 -29.05 -26.66
N ASP A 160 30.91 -29.14 -26.55
CA ASP A 160 30.10 -30.06 -27.32
C ASP A 160 28.83 -29.33 -27.76
N SER A 161 28.89 -28.85 -29.00
CA SER A 161 27.78 -28.26 -29.73
C SER A 161 26.72 -29.32 -30.01
N SER A 162 25.78 -29.54 -29.08
CA SER A 162 24.55 -30.29 -29.36
C SER A 162 23.33 -29.39 -29.19
N SER A 163 22.86 -28.86 -30.32
CA SER A 163 21.68 -28.01 -30.46
C SER A 163 20.45 -28.61 -29.77
N SER A 164 20.08 -28.03 -28.62
CA SER A 164 18.92 -28.39 -27.79
C SER A 164 17.57 -27.93 -28.35
N ALA A 165 17.50 -27.59 -29.64
CA ALA A 165 16.25 -27.24 -30.33
C ALA A 165 15.61 -28.43 -31.06
N THR A 166 16.35 -29.52 -31.30
CA THR A 166 15.90 -30.65 -32.13
C THR A 166 14.87 -31.53 -31.41
N LEU A 167 14.99 -31.69 -30.09
CA LEU A 167 14.12 -32.60 -29.32
C LEU A 167 12.67 -32.09 -29.21
N GLY A 168 12.49 -30.78 -29.04
CA GLY A 168 11.15 -30.19 -28.91
C GLY A 168 10.34 -30.28 -30.21
N VAL A 169 10.99 -30.07 -31.36
CA VAL A 169 10.35 -30.15 -32.68
C VAL A 169 9.99 -31.60 -33.01
N CYS A 170 10.87 -32.57 -32.74
CA CYS A 170 10.59 -33.99 -32.96
C CYS A 170 9.41 -34.48 -32.09
N LEU A 171 9.34 -34.09 -30.83
CA LEU A 171 8.23 -34.45 -29.94
C LEU A 171 6.89 -33.86 -30.42
N PHE A 172 6.89 -32.60 -30.88
CA PHE A 172 5.69 -31.97 -31.43
C PHE A 172 5.16 -32.71 -32.66
N LEU A 173 6.05 -33.11 -33.59
CA LEU A 173 5.65 -33.85 -34.79
C LEU A 173 5.09 -35.23 -34.46
N ILE A 174 5.67 -35.93 -33.47
CA ILE A 174 5.17 -37.25 -33.03
C ILE A 174 3.77 -37.13 -32.39
N ILE A 175 3.57 -36.14 -31.50
CA ILE A 175 2.27 -35.91 -30.85
C ILE A 175 1.20 -35.52 -31.88
N PHE A 176 1.54 -34.65 -32.83
CA PHE A 176 0.61 -34.23 -33.87
C PHE A 176 0.23 -35.38 -34.80
N GLY A 177 1.20 -36.23 -35.17
CA GLY A 177 0.96 -37.46 -35.93
C GLY A 177 0.04 -38.44 -35.19
N ALA A 178 0.24 -38.64 -33.89
CA ALA A 178 -0.59 -39.50 -33.06
C ALA A 178 -2.04 -38.99 -32.94
N LEU A 179 -2.24 -37.68 -32.81
CA LEU A 179 -3.57 -37.05 -32.80
C LEU A 179 -4.30 -37.23 -34.14
N ILE A 180 -3.62 -37.02 -35.27
CA ILE A 180 -4.21 -37.23 -36.60
C ILE A 180 -4.57 -38.70 -36.79
N PHE A 181 -3.69 -39.63 -36.40
CA PHE A 181 -3.96 -41.06 -36.48
C PHE A 181 -5.13 -41.48 -35.59
N GLY A 182 -5.21 -40.94 -34.36
CA GLY A 182 -6.32 -41.14 -33.44
C GLY A 182 -7.65 -40.65 -34.01
N LEU A 183 -7.68 -39.44 -34.56
CA LEU A 183 -8.88 -38.89 -35.21
C LEU A 183 -9.27 -39.65 -36.47
N TYR A 184 -8.29 -40.15 -37.24
CA TYR A 184 -8.54 -41.01 -38.39
C TYR A 184 -9.16 -42.34 -37.98
N TRP A 185 -8.65 -42.98 -36.93
CA TRP A 185 -9.25 -44.19 -36.35
C TRP A 185 -10.64 -43.94 -35.77
N TYR A 186 -10.82 -42.80 -35.10
CA TYR A 186 -12.11 -42.39 -34.53
C TYR A 186 -13.17 -42.15 -35.63
N ARG A 187 -12.77 -41.57 -36.77
CA ARG A 187 -13.65 -41.41 -37.95
C ARG A 187 -13.92 -42.71 -38.69
N LYS A 188 -13.01 -43.69 -38.66
CA LYS A 188 -13.15 -44.96 -39.39
C LYS A 188 -13.86 -46.08 -38.64
N ARG A 189 -14.12 -45.96 -37.33
CA ARG A 189 -14.94 -46.92 -36.59
C ARG A 189 -16.30 -46.32 -36.18
N PRO A 190 -17.40 -46.57 -36.90
CA PRO A 190 -18.72 -46.32 -36.36
C PRO A 190 -18.99 -47.35 -35.25
N PHE A 191 -19.01 -46.92 -33.99
CA PHE A 191 -19.51 -47.74 -32.89
C PHE A 191 -21.04 -47.85 -33.00
N PRO A 192 -21.63 -49.05 -33.21
CA PRO A 192 -23.07 -49.23 -33.28
C PRO A 192 -23.57 -49.71 -31.91
N PHE A 193 -23.57 -48.84 -30.90
CA PHE A 193 -24.21 -49.18 -29.64
C PHE A 193 -24.51 -47.91 -28.87
N TRP A 194 -25.77 -47.50 -28.83
CA TRP A 194 -26.47 -46.93 -27.67
C TRP A 194 -27.89 -46.56 -28.09
N LYS A 195 -28.76 -47.59 -28.13
CA LYS A 195 -30.19 -47.44 -27.86
C LYS A 195 -30.32 -47.52 -26.33
N GLY A 196 -30.77 -46.44 -25.69
CA GLY A 196 -31.51 -46.54 -24.43
C GLY A 196 -30.98 -45.79 -23.21
N LYS A 197 -31.86 -44.92 -22.69
CA LYS A 197 -32.08 -44.55 -21.27
C LYS A 197 -30.90 -43.82 -20.60
N GLY A 198 -30.99 -42.53 -20.25
CA GLY A 198 -32.03 -41.92 -19.43
C GLY A 198 -31.50 -41.76 -18.00
N GLY A 199 -31.39 -40.53 -17.50
CA GLY A 199 -31.33 -40.27 -16.06
C GLY A 199 -30.17 -39.39 -15.54
N GLN A 200 -30.55 -38.21 -15.05
CA GLN A 200 -29.95 -37.49 -13.92
C GLN A 200 -28.55 -36.86 -14.08
N LEU A 201 -28.54 -35.65 -14.66
CA LEU A 201 -27.66 -34.58 -14.17
C LEU A 201 -28.08 -34.20 -12.74
N ARG A 202 -27.49 -34.85 -11.73
CA ARG A 202 -27.56 -34.40 -10.33
C ARG A 202 -26.43 -33.42 -10.08
N LYS A 203 -26.81 -32.14 -9.99
CA LYS A 203 -26.04 -31.00 -9.48
C LYS A 203 -25.18 -31.40 -8.27
N ARG A 204 -23.85 -31.34 -8.38
CA ARG A 204 -22.94 -31.23 -7.21
C ARG A 204 -22.51 -29.77 -7.10
N CYS A 205 -23.22 -29.00 -6.27
CA CYS A 205 -22.63 -27.82 -5.66
C CYS A 205 -21.60 -28.30 -4.62
N PHE A 206 -20.34 -27.90 -4.82
CA PHE A 206 -19.30 -28.05 -3.82
C PHE A 206 -19.64 -27.11 -2.64
N LYS A 207 -19.93 -27.69 -1.46
CA LYS A 207 -19.98 -26.92 -0.20
C LYS A 207 -18.54 -26.50 0.13
N ALA A 208 -18.15 -25.29 -0.24
CA ALA A 208 -16.98 -24.64 0.33
C ALA A 208 -17.32 -24.23 1.77
N ASN A 209 -16.77 -24.97 2.73
CA ASN A 209 -16.81 -24.61 4.14
C ASN A 209 -15.70 -23.56 4.35
N GLN A 210 -15.99 -22.30 4.01
CA GLN A 210 -15.08 -21.17 4.27
C GLN A 210 -15.68 -20.29 5.35
N THR A 211 -15.20 -20.47 6.58
CA THR A 211 -15.32 -19.51 7.67
C THR A 211 -14.37 -18.35 7.43
N LEU A 212 -14.76 -17.42 6.55
CA LEU A 212 -14.11 -16.13 6.40
C LEU A 212 -14.92 -15.09 7.19
N ARG A 213 -14.41 -14.75 8.39
CA ARG A 213 -14.88 -13.57 9.12
C ARG A 213 -14.25 -12.35 8.49
N PHE A 214 -15.05 -11.47 7.91
CA PHE A 214 -14.60 -10.15 7.51
C PHE A 214 -14.43 -9.29 8.76
N ALA A 215 -13.19 -8.88 9.00
CA ALA A 215 -12.88 -7.77 9.89
C ALA A 215 -13.40 -6.47 9.25
N ASN A 216 -13.95 -5.64 10.12
CA ASN A 216 -14.58 -4.33 9.90
C ASN A 216 -13.93 -3.46 8.79
N PRO A 217 -14.73 -2.86 7.87
CA PRO A 217 -14.23 -1.87 6.92
C PRO A 217 -14.20 -0.49 7.60
N GLY A 218 -13.01 0.05 7.81
CA GLY A 218 -12.93 1.41 8.33
C GLY A 218 -11.52 1.94 8.39
N PHE A 219 -10.85 2.08 7.24
CA PHE A 219 -9.90 3.17 6.98
C PHE A 219 -9.72 3.34 5.46
N GLY A 220 -10.19 4.48 4.96
CA GLY A 220 -9.90 5.16 3.68
C GLY A 220 -9.45 4.33 2.46
N ILE A 221 -10.38 4.07 1.54
CA ILE A 221 -10.03 3.97 0.12
C ILE A 221 -10.11 5.39 -0.45
N ILE A 222 -8.95 5.95 -0.79
CA ILE A 222 -8.85 7.14 -1.63
C ILE A 222 -9.31 6.71 -3.03
N SER A 223 -10.50 7.13 -3.43
CA SER A 223 -10.89 7.02 -4.84
C SER A 223 -9.95 7.90 -5.67
N PRO A 224 -9.44 7.41 -6.81
CA PRO A 224 -8.70 8.26 -7.74
C PRO A 224 -9.65 9.32 -8.30
N THR A 225 -9.41 10.59 -7.96
CA THR A 225 -10.02 11.72 -8.67
C THR A 225 -9.52 11.69 -10.10
N ALA A 226 -10.43 11.43 -11.05
CA ALA A 226 -10.17 11.63 -12.45
C ALA A 226 -9.90 13.13 -12.70
N VAL A 227 -8.75 13.42 -13.30
CA VAL A 227 -8.36 14.74 -13.78
C VAL A 227 -9.39 15.22 -14.80
N PRO A 228 -10.06 16.37 -14.62
CA PRO A 228 -10.84 16.97 -15.70
C PRO A 228 -9.87 17.52 -16.74
N ASN A 229 -9.76 16.85 -17.88
CA ASN A 229 -9.31 17.49 -19.12
C ASN A 229 -10.41 18.48 -19.55
N GLY A 230 -10.12 19.77 -19.49
CA GLY A 230 -11.05 20.79 -19.94
C GLY A 230 -10.39 22.16 -19.98
N ASN A 231 -10.16 22.65 -21.19
CA ASN A 231 -9.67 23.98 -21.53
C ASN A 231 -10.27 25.08 -20.65
N ALA A 232 -9.40 25.84 -19.98
CA ALA A 232 -9.79 27.09 -19.34
C ALA A 232 -9.89 28.20 -20.40
N THR A 233 -11.08 28.36 -20.98
CA THR A 233 -11.51 29.63 -21.57
C THR A 233 -12.01 30.56 -20.47
N SER A 234 -11.38 31.74 -20.43
CA SER A 234 -11.74 32.94 -19.68
C SER A 234 -13.25 33.19 -19.56
N SER A 235 -13.73 33.36 -18.33
CA SER A 235 -14.84 34.28 -18.06
C SER A 235 -14.74 34.88 -16.65
N THR A 236 -14.40 36.17 -16.66
CA THR A 236 -14.61 37.18 -15.64
C THR A 236 -16.04 37.11 -15.09
N ASN A 237 -16.23 37.20 -13.77
CA ASN A 237 -17.40 37.88 -13.21
C ASN A 237 -17.20 38.36 -11.76
N THR A 238 -17.32 39.67 -11.67
CA THR A 238 -17.44 40.63 -10.57
C THR A 238 -18.28 40.19 -9.36
N ILE A 239 -17.78 40.51 -8.17
CA ILE A 239 -18.46 40.50 -6.87
C ILE A 239 -19.03 41.92 -6.62
N PRO A 240 -20.33 42.08 -6.28
CA PRO A 240 -20.81 43.30 -5.65
C PRO A 240 -20.83 43.17 -4.12
N SER A 241 -20.39 44.23 -3.47
CA SER A 241 -20.32 44.46 -2.04
C SER A 241 -21.66 44.91 -1.43
N THR A 242 -21.90 44.47 -0.19
CA THR A 242 -22.58 45.18 0.93
C THR A 242 -24.10 45.43 0.84
N PRO A 243 -24.80 45.71 1.95
CA PRO A 243 -24.37 46.16 3.30
C PRO A 243 -24.26 45.07 4.38
#